data_AF-A0A1F5NP00-F1
#
_entry.id   AF-A0A1F5NP00-F1
#
_cell.length_a   1.000
_cell.length_b   1.000
_cell.length_c   1.000
_cell.angle_alpha   90.00
_cell.angle_beta   90.00
_cell.angle_gamma   90.00
#
_symmetry.space_group_name_H-M   'P 1'
#
loop_
_entity.id
_entity.type
_entity.pdbx_description
1 polymer ?
#
loop_
_entity_poly.entity_id
_entity_poly.type
_entity_poly.pdbx_seq_one_letter_code
_entity_poly.pdbx_strand_id
1 'polypeptide(L)'
;MVLILQGFIAVIIIGVAYTLWQTTKSYGGLIGTALKWIGLGIVFFTIESLDRVFDTFANLSVLNIIGFSDPEMVHNSLLILGLLCCGIGFSKLTRIAK
;
A
#
# COMPACT_ATOMS: atom_id res chain seq x y z
N MET A 1 19.01 -2.25 14.06
CA MET A 1 17.93 -1.32 13.66
C MET A 1 17.13 -1.81 12.46
N VAL A 2 17.77 -2.27 11.36
CA VAL A 2 17.08 -2.78 10.15
C VAL A 2 16.05 -3.89 10.45
N LEU A 3 16.35 -4.85 11.34
CA LEU A 3 15.40 -5.92 11.70
C LEU A 3 14.16 -5.42 12.45
N ILE A 4 14.31 -4.39 13.29
CA ILE A 4 13.18 -3.77 14.01
C ILE A 4 12.27 -3.05 13.02
N LEU A 5 12.89 -2.38 12.04
CA LEU A 5 12.20 -1.68 10.96
C LEU A 5 11.36 -2.64 10.09
N GLN A 6 11.96 -3.75 9.67
CA GLN A 6 11.26 -4.80 8.93
C GLN A 6 10.11 -5.40 9.74
N GLY A 7 10.26 -5.51 11.06
CA GLY A 7 9.19 -5.90 11.98
C GLY A 7 8.03 -4.92 11.98
N PHE A 8 8.28 -3.61 12.07
CA PHE A 8 7.24 -2.59 12.01
C PHE A 8 6.53 -2.56 10.65
N ILE A 9 7.27 -2.67 9.54
CA ILE A 9 6.71 -2.78 8.19
C ILE A 9 5.78 -3.99 8.10
N ALA A 10 6.22 -5.15 8.59
CA ALA A 10 5.40 -6.37 8.57
C ALA A 10 4.11 -6.22 9.39
N VAL A 11 4.19 -5.61 10.58
CA VAL A 11 3.00 -5.36 11.43
C VAL A 11 2.02 -4.42 10.72
N ILE A 12 2.50 -3.37 10.05
CA ILE A 12 1.66 -2.44 9.30
C ILE A 12 0.97 -3.15 8.12
N ILE A 13 1.73 -3.91 7.32
CA ILE A 13 1.17 -4.66 6.19
C ILE A 13 0.12 -5.66 6.66
N ILE A 14 0.40 -6.40 7.73
CA ILE A 14 -0.55 -7.37 8.32
C ILE A 14 -1.79 -6.65 8.86
N GLY A 15 -1.62 -5.51 9.55
CA GLY A 15 -2.72 -4.72 10.09
C GLY A 15 -3.64 -4.14 9.01
N VAL A 16 -3.06 -3.63 7.91
CA VAL A 16 -3.82 -3.13 6.77
C VAL A 16 -4.52 -4.28 6.04
N ALA A 17 -3.84 -5.40 5.79
CA ALA A 17 -4.43 -6.58 5.18
C ALA A 17 -5.57 -7.18 6.02
N TYR A 18 -5.40 -7.24 7.34
CA TYR A 18 -6.43 -7.70 8.28
C TYR A 18 -7.65 -6.78 8.30
N THR A 19 -7.42 -5.47 8.37
CA THR A 19 -8.49 -4.46 8.29
C THR A 19 -9.26 -4.62 6.98
N LEU A 20 -8.56 -4.73 5.85
CA LEU A 20 -9.17 -4.95 4.54
C LEU A 20 -9.98 -6.22 4.45
N TRP A 21 -9.48 -7.31 5.02
CA TRP A 21 -10.18 -8.58 5.08
C TRP A 21 -11.48 -8.45 5.88
N GLN A 22 -11.42 -7.84 7.06
CA GLN A 22 -12.58 -7.55 7.90
C GLN A 22 -13.60 -6.68 7.17
N THR A 23 -13.17 -5.58 6.55
CA THR A 23 -14.07 -4.68 5.80
C THR A 23 -14.71 -5.41 4.62
N THR A 24 -13.95 -6.21 3.88
CA THR A 24 -14.54 -7.01 2.78
C THR A 24 -15.59 -7.99 3.29
N LYS A 25 -15.31 -8.68 4.41
CA LYS A 25 -16.21 -9.66 5.00
C LYS A 25 -17.50 -9.00 5.52
N SER A 26 -17.38 -7.79 6.06
CA SER A 26 -18.52 -7.03 6.59
C SER A 26 -19.42 -6.44 5.50
N TYR A 27 -18.84 -5.94 4.41
CA TYR A 27 -19.61 -5.25 3.37
C TYR A 27 -20.13 -6.18 2.27
N GLY A 28 -19.50 -7.34 2.04
CA GLY A 28 -19.97 -8.35 1.07
C GLY A 28 -20.13 -7.83 -0.38
N GLY A 29 -20.34 -8.76 -1.32
CA GLY A 29 -20.74 -8.42 -2.70
C GLY A 29 -19.79 -7.48 -3.47
N LEU A 30 -20.39 -6.63 -4.31
CA LEU A 30 -19.69 -5.70 -5.19
C LEU A 30 -18.96 -4.59 -4.42
N ILE A 31 -19.52 -4.17 -3.27
CA ILE A 31 -18.94 -3.12 -2.39
C ILE A 31 -17.67 -3.65 -1.71
N GLY A 32 -17.72 -4.86 -1.16
CA GLY A 32 -16.54 -5.51 -0.58
C GLY A 32 -15.43 -5.74 -1.61
N THR A 33 -15.80 -6.04 -2.86
CA THR A 33 -14.82 -6.15 -3.95
C THR A 33 -14.16 -4.81 -4.27
N ALA A 34 -14.95 -3.73 -4.36
CA ALA A 34 -14.40 -2.38 -4.57
C ALA A 34 -13.43 -1.98 -3.44
N LEU A 35 -13.81 -2.24 -2.18
CA LEU A 35 -12.99 -1.97 -1.00
C LEU A 35 -11.67 -2.76 -0.98
N LYS A 36 -11.64 -4.00 -1.47
CA LYS A 36 -10.38 -4.75 -1.65
C LYS A 36 -9.41 -4.03 -2.57
N TRP A 37 -9.89 -3.54 -3.70
CA TRP A 37 -9.05 -2.82 -4.67
C TRP A 37 -8.55 -1.48 -4.10
N ILE A 38 -9.41 -0.75 -3.37
CA ILE A 38 -9.02 0.49 -2.69
C ILE A 38 -7.91 0.20 -1.68
N GLY A 39 -8.10 -0.75 -0.76
CA GLY A 39 -7.08 -0.95 0.26
C GLY A 39 -5.81 -1.63 -0.25
N LEU A 40 -5.86 -2.41 -1.33
CA LEU A 40 -4.64 -2.88 -1.98
C LEU A 40 -3.83 -1.70 -2.52
N GLY A 41 -4.49 -0.66 -3.05
CA GLY A 41 -3.83 0.60 -3.40
C GLY A 41 -3.24 1.32 -2.19
N ILE A 42 -3.96 1.37 -1.07
CA ILE A 42 -3.49 1.96 0.19
C ILE A 42 -2.24 1.22 0.73
N VAL A 43 -2.14 -0.10 0.57
CA VAL A 43 -0.93 -0.85 0.95
C VAL A 43 0.29 -0.36 0.16
N PHE A 44 0.16 -0.18 -1.15
CA PHE A 44 1.26 0.35 -1.98
C PHE A 44 1.68 1.76 -1.56
N PHE A 45 0.72 2.65 -1.30
CA PHE A 45 1.01 3.99 -0.77
C PHE A 45 1.68 3.94 0.59
N THR A 46 1.23 3.04 1.47
CA THR A 46 1.79 2.90 2.81
C THR A 46 3.23 2.43 2.72
N ILE A 47 3.54 1.41 1.91
CA ILE A 47 4.91 0.92 1.73
C ILE A 47 5.82 2.01 1.14
N GLU A 48 5.36 2.73 0.11
CA GLU A 48 6.15 3.81 -0.51
C GLU A 48 6.43 4.95 0.44
N SER A 49 5.40 5.47 1.11
CA SER A 49 5.54 6.59 2.04
C SER A 49 6.42 6.23 3.22
N LEU A 50 6.31 4.99 3.71
CA LEU A 50 7.13 4.51 4.81
C LEU A 50 8.60 4.40 4.41
N ASP A 51 8.91 3.81 3.25
CA ASP A 51 10.29 3.69 2.77
C ASP A 51 10.93 5.07 2.52
N ARG A 52 10.17 6.03 2.00
CA ARG A 52 10.62 7.41 1.74
C ARG A 52 10.85 8.22 3.02
N VAL A 53 9.99 8.05 4.03
CA VAL A 53 10.18 8.63 5.36
C VAL A 53 11.44 8.03 6.02
N PHE A 54 11.67 6.74 5.89
CA PHE A 54 12.85 6.10 6.47
C PHE A 54 14.17 6.44 5.76
N ASP A 55 14.13 6.69 4.44
CA ASP A 55 15.26 7.28 3.73
C ASP A 55 15.62 8.65 4.33
N THR A 56 14.62 9.52 4.47
CA THR A 56 14.78 10.90 4.94
C THR A 56 15.29 10.99 6.40
N PHE A 57 14.80 10.11 7.28
CA PHE A 57 15.09 10.21 8.73
C PHE A 57 16.32 9.45 9.19
N ALA A 58 16.74 8.39 8.47
CA ALA A 58 17.80 7.52 8.98
C ALA A 58 18.71 6.90 7.89
N ASN A 59 18.57 7.27 6.60
CA ASN A 59 19.26 6.60 5.48
C ASN A 59 19.09 5.06 5.53
N LEU A 60 17.91 4.61 5.98
CA LEU A 60 17.57 3.20 6.16
C LEU A 60 16.56 2.71 5.12
N SER A 61 16.51 3.34 3.94
CA SER A 61 15.64 2.88 2.85
C SER A 61 16.01 1.45 2.44
N VAL A 62 14.98 0.61 2.37
CA VAL A 62 15.09 -0.76 1.91
C VAL A 62 15.55 -0.79 0.46
N LEU A 63 15.12 0.18 -0.36
CA LEU A 63 15.52 0.29 -1.77
C LEU A 63 17.01 0.66 -1.94
N ASN A 64 17.54 1.53 -1.07
CA ASN A 64 18.98 1.84 -1.03
C ASN A 64 19.82 0.62 -0.61
N ILE A 65 19.30 -0.21 0.33
CA ILE A 65 20.00 -1.41 0.81
C ILE A 65 20.04 -2.52 -0.26
N ILE A 66 19.04 -2.60 -1.13
CA ILE A 66 18.98 -3.62 -2.22
C ILE A 66 19.82 -3.20 -3.44
N GLY A 67 20.33 -1.96 -3.48
CA GLY A 67 21.21 -1.50 -4.56
C GLY A 67 20.48 -1.19 -5.87
N PHE A 68 19.24 -0.70 -5.81
CA PHE A 68 18.55 -0.21 -7.00
C PHE A 68 19.24 1.05 -7.55
N SER A 69 19.50 1.09 -8.86
CA SER A 69 20.16 2.22 -9.53
C SER A 69 19.37 3.53 -9.43
N ASP A 70 18.03 3.46 -9.39
CA ASP A 70 17.12 4.61 -9.32
C ASP A 70 15.96 4.36 -8.33
N PRO A 71 16.17 4.61 -7.02
CA PRO A 71 15.14 4.40 -6.01
C PRO A 71 13.89 5.29 -6.25
N GLU A 72 14.07 6.51 -6.77
CA GLU A 72 12.95 7.40 -7.11
C GLU A 72 12.01 6.82 -8.18
N MET A 73 12.56 6.08 -9.16
CA MET A 73 11.75 5.44 -10.19
C MET A 73 10.88 4.34 -9.58
N VAL A 74 11.39 3.62 -8.58
CA VAL A 74 10.64 2.60 -7.86
C VAL A 74 9.53 3.22 -7.01
N HIS A 75 9.80 4.31 -6.28
CA HIS A 75 8.77 5.05 -5.53
C HIS A 75 7.64 5.53 -6.45
N ASN A 76 8.00 6.15 -7.58
CA ASN A 76 7.02 6.61 -8.56
C ASN A 76 6.20 5.45 -9.16
N SER A 77 6.83 4.30 -9.42
CA SER A 77 6.11 3.11 -9.90
C SER A 77 5.12 2.57 -8.86
N LEU A 78 5.49 2.53 -7.58
CA LEU A 78 4.60 2.12 -6.48
C LEU A 78 3.42 3.08 -6.32
N LEU A 79 3.66 4.39 -6.43
CA LEU A 79 2.62 5.42 -6.41
C LEU A 79 1.62 5.22 -7.56
N ILE A 80 2.10 4.96 -8.78
CA ILE A 80 1.25 4.70 -9.94
C ILE A 80 0.41 3.43 -9.74
N LEU A 81 1.01 2.36 -9.23
CA LEU A 81 0.28 1.12 -8.92
C LEU A 81 -0.78 1.32 -7.83
N GLY A 82 -0.45 2.10 -6.79
CA GLY A 82 -1.38 2.52 -5.75
C GLY A 82 -2.57 3.30 -6.32
N LEU A 83 -2.29 4.30 -7.17
CA LEU A 83 -3.29 5.10 -7.87
C LEU A 83 -4.20 4.24 -8.76
N LEU A 84 -3.63 3.32 -9.54
CA LEU A 84 -4.40 2.43 -10.41
C LEU A 84 -5.34 1.53 -9.61
N CYS A 85 -4.86 0.92 -8.53
CA CYS A 85 -5.68 0.07 -7.67
C CYS A 85 -6.81 0.84 -6.99
N CYS A 86 -6.50 2.02 -6.43
CA CYS A 86 -7.51 2.91 -5.87
C CYS A 86 -8.52 3.36 -6.93
N GLY A 87 -8.06 3.74 -8.12
CA GLY A 87 -8.92 4.16 -9.23
C GLY A 87 -9.90 3.07 -9.68
N ILE A 88 -9.43 1.83 -9.81
CA ILE A 88 -10.30 0.67 -10.11
C ILE A 88 -11.30 0.45 -8.97
N GLY A 89 -10.86 0.57 -7.73
CA GLY A 89 -11.70 0.44 -6.55
C GLY A 89 -12.81 1.47 -6.51
N PHE A 90 -12.48 2.76 -6.67
CA PHE A 90 -13.45 3.85 -6.73
C PHE A 90 -14.37 3.74 -7.94
N SER A 91 -13.86 3.39 -9.12
CA SER A 91 -14.69 3.19 -10.32
C SER A 91 -15.77 2.12 -10.10
N LYS A 92 -15.40 1.00 -9.46
CA LYS A 92 -16.37 -0.04 -9.08
C LYS A 92 -17.38 0.48 -8.06
N LEU A 93 -16.94 1.26 -7.06
CA LEU A 93 -17.82 1.87 -6.07
C LEU A 93 -18.84 2.82 -6.72
N THR A 94 -18.39 3.70 -7.61
CA THR A 94 -19.24 4.65 -8.35
C THR A 94 -20.25 3.94 -9.24
N ARG A 95 -19.86 2.82 -9.87
CA ARG A 95 -20.79 2.01 -10.68
C ARG A 95 -21.89 1.35 -9.85
N ILE A 96 -21.66 1.06 -8.57
CA ILE A 96 -22.66 0.48 -7.67
C ILE A 96 -23.58 1.57 -7.10
N ALA A 97 -23.06 2.77 -6.91
CA ALA A 97 -23.81 3.91 -6.37
C ALA A 97 -24.78 4.55 -7.38
N LYS A 98 -24.57 4.32 -8.68
CA LYS A 98 -25.46 4.71 -9.78
C LYS A 98 -26.50 3.63 -10.04
#